data_AF-A0A7S2P5D5-F1
#
_entry.id   AF-A0A7S2P5D5-F1
#
_cell.length_a   1.000
_cell.length_b   1.000
_cell.length_c   1.000
_cell.angle_alpha   90.00
_cell.angle_beta   90.00
_cell.angle_gamma   90.00
#
_symmetry.space_group_name_H-M   'P 1'
#
loop_
_entity.id
_entity.type
_entity.pdbx_description
1 polymer ?
#
loop_
_entity_poly.entity_id
_entity_poly.type
_entity_poly.pdbx_seq_one_letter_code
_entity_poly.pdbx_strand_id
1 'polypeptide(L)'
;TSIGMVLQSMPRLQHIGLDISDSCSKITDLSAVGHALQDHRELQQFSLKCGFCKGLWDVSALGSGLQGAAGVQQLRLDFGSCRALIDISALGPALQANRGLQRVHLSFNSCKRLHDISAIGRGLRGSPALQELQLDFGVCDIRDLSALGYALSDMGQLQHLALSLYECASLCDVSAVGRALPAMPGLRYLQLCMDFCGALSD
;
A
#
# COMPACT_ATOMS: atom_id res chain seq x y z
N THR A 1 7.75 -27.21 -3.78
CA THR A 1 8.62 -26.35 -2.95
C THR A 1 7.87 -25.06 -2.69
N SER A 2 7.70 -24.64 -1.43
CA SER A 2 6.98 -23.39 -1.16
C SER A 2 7.82 -22.20 -1.64
N ILE A 3 7.16 -21.14 -2.13
CA ILE A 3 7.81 -19.92 -2.61
C ILE A 3 8.74 -19.31 -1.55
N GLY A 4 8.36 -19.42 -0.27
CA GLY A 4 9.18 -18.97 0.86
C GLY A 4 10.55 -19.66 0.93
N MET A 5 10.61 -20.97 0.70
CA MET A 5 11.90 -21.70 0.72
C MET A 5 12.83 -21.28 -0.43
N VAL A 6 12.27 -20.97 -1.60
CA VAL A 6 13.05 -20.50 -2.75
C VAL A 6 13.61 -19.10 -2.48
N LEU A 7 12.81 -18.22 -1.89
CA LEU A 7 13.27 -16.88 -1.53
C LEU A 7 14.34 -16.93 -0.43
N GLN A 8 14.16 -17.78 0.59
CA GLN A 8 15.13 -17.95 1.68
C GLN A 8 16.50 -18.45 1.20
N SER A 9 16.57 -19.20 0.09
CA SER A 9 17.85 -19.65 -0.47
C SER A 9 18.58 -18.56 -1.28
N MET A 10 17.96 -17.39 -1.48
CA MET A 10 18.50 -16.30 -2.29
C MET A 10 18.47 -14.94 -1.54
N PRO A 11 19.10 -14.81 -0.35
CA PRO A 11 18.97 -13.63 0.52
C PRO A 11 19.52 -12.32 -0.06
N ARG A 12 20.31 -12.40 -1.14
CA ARG A 12 20.91 -11.25 -1.84
C ARG A 12 20.07 -10.72 -3.00
N LEU A 13 18.83 -11.21 -3.17
CA LEU A 13 17.95 -10.66 -4.18
C LEU A 13 17.62 -9.20 -3.87
N GLN A 14 17.96 -8.33 -4.81
CA GLN A 14 17.62 -6.92 -4.75
C GLN A 14 16.22 -6.64 -5.31
N HIS A 15 15.72 -7.53 -6.17
CA HIS A 15 14.41 -7.40 -6.81
C HIS A 15 13.63 -8.70 -6.65
N ILE A 16 12.45 -8.62 -6.07
CA ILE A 16 11.51 -9.74 -5.94
C ILE A 16 10.18 -9.30 -6.53
N GLY A 17 9.72 -10.03 -7.54
CA GLY A 17 8.40 -9.88 -8.15
C GLY A 17 7.64 -11.19 -8.05
N LEU A 18 6.52 -11.20 -7.34
CA LEU A 18 5.65 -12.35 -7.17
C LEU A 18 4.28 -12.03 -7.76
N ASP A 19 3.84 -12.81 -8.74
CA ASP A 19 2.45 -12.83 -9.17
C ASP A 19 1.82 -14.15 -8.72
N ILE A 20 0.91 -14.05 -7.76
CA ILE A 20 0.17 -15.18 -7.19
C ILE A 20 -1.34 -15.07 -7.45
N SER A 21 -1.78 -14.16 -8.35
CA SER A 21 -3.21 -13.95 -8.64
C SER A 21 -3.88 -15.18 -9.25
N ASP A 22 -3.15 -15.96 -10.05
CA ASP A 22 -3.71 -17.15 -10.72
C ASP A 22 -3.98 -18.31 -9.75
N SER A 23 -3.35 -18.30 -8.57
CA SER A 23 -3.51 -19.31 -7.52
C SER A 23 -4.35 -18.81 -6.33
N CYS A 24 -4.95 -17.62 -6.43
CA CYS A 24 -5.52 -16.89 -5.30
C CYS A 24 -6.68 -17.58 -4.58
N SER A 25 -7.38 -18.52 -5.22
CA SER A 25 -8.53 -19.20 -4.60
C SER A 25 -8.16 -20.03 -3.36
N LYS A 26 -6.89 -20.38 -3.19
CA LYS A 26 -6.37 -21.15 -2.05
C LYS A 26 -5.54 -20.34 -1.07
N ILE A 27 -5.23 -19.09 -1.40
CA ILE A 27 -4.32 -18.26 -0.59
C ILE A 27 -5.15 -17.53 0.47
N THR A 28 -4.94 -17.94 1.72
CA THR A 28 -5.59 -17.36 2.90
C THR A 28 -4.63 -16.56 3.77
N ASP A 29 -3.33 -16.78 3.62
CA ASP A 29 -2.27 -16.11 4.38
C ASP A 29 -1.02 -15.88 3.52
N LEU A 30 -0.16 -14.97 3.97
CA LEU A 30 1.10 -14.63 3.31
C LEU A 30 2.33 -14.99 4.16
N SER A 31 2.20 -15.94 5.08
CA SER A 31 3.24 -16.25 6.07
C SER A 31 4.55 -16.67 5.39
N ALA A 32 4.46 -17.51 4.35
CA ALA A 32 5.64 -17.95 3.60
C ALA A 32 6.39 -16.79 2.91
N VAL A 33 5.67 -15.79 2.40
CA VAL A 33 6.27 -14.60 1.79
C VAL A 33 6.86 -13.70 2.87
N GLY A 34 6.09 -13.42 3.92
CA GLY A 34 6.50 -12.61 5.06
C GLY A 34 7.79 -13.11 5.72
N HIS A 35 7.83 -14.39 6.07
CA HIS A 35 9.03 -15.01 6.66
C HIS A 35 10.24 -14.98 5.73
N ALA A 36 10.03 -15.17 4.43
CA ALA A 36 11.15 -15.11 3.49
C ALA A 36 11.75 -13.70 3.40
N LEU A 37 10.92 -12.65 3.47
CA LEU A 37 11.40 -11.26 3.35
C LEU A 37 12.23 -10.79 4.55
N GLN A 38 12.09 -11.41 5.74
CA GLN A 38 12.77 -10.94 6.96
C GLN A 38 14.30 -10.85 6.82
N ASP A 39 14.88 -11.72 5.98
CA ASP A 39 16.34 -11.82 5.79
C ASP A 39 16.86 -11.04 4.57
N HIS A 40 15.97 -10.45 3.76
CA HIS A 40 16.33 -9.76 2.52
C HIS A 40 16.73 -8.30 2.77
N ARG A 41 17.86 -8.09 3.45
CA ARG A 41 18.36 -6.74 3.80
C ARG A 41 18.82 -5.90 2.60
N GLU A 42 19.12 -6.56 1.49
CA GLU A 42 19.55 -5.91 0.23
C GLU A 42 18.38 -5.64 -0.73
N LEU A 43 17.14 -5.97 -0.34
CA LEU A 43 15.97 -5.80 -1.20
C LEU A 43 15.71 -4.32 -1.49
N GLN A 44 15.76 -3.94 -2.76
CA GLN A 44 15.49 -2.59 -3.24
C GLN A 44 14.10 -2.48 -3.88
N GLN A 45 13.62 -3.55 -4.51
CA GLN A 45 12.31 -3.57 -5.16
C GLN A 45 11.53 -4.81 -4.76
N PHE A 46 10.30 -4.59 -4.28
CA PHE A 46 9.37 -5.66 -3.97
C PHE A 46 8.05 -5.40 -4.69
N SER A 47 7.60 -6.39 -5.46
CA SER A 47 6.29 -6.40 -6.09
C SER A 47 5.55 -7.68 -5.72
N LEU A 48 4.35 -7.55 -5.18
CA LEU A 48 3.44 -8.66 -4.92
C LEU A 48 2.09 -8.36 -5.56
N LYS A 49 1.68 -9.22 -6.48
CA LYS A 49 0.34 -9.23 -7.05
C LYS A 49 -0.45 -10.41 -6.49
N CYS A 50 -1.40 -10.09 -5.63
CA CYS A 50 -2.22 -11.00 -4.85
C CYS A 50 -3.71 -10.64 -4.99
N GLY A 51 -4.09 -10.13 -6.16
CA GLY A 51 -5.47 -9.74 -6.45
C GLY A 51 -6.39 -10.95 -6.63
N PHE A 52 -7.67 -10.79 -6.31
CA PHE A 52 -8.73 -11.81 -6.34
C PHE A 52 -8.58 -12.94 -5.30
N CYS A 53 -7.71 -12.77 -4.30
CA CYS A 53 -7.57 -13.68 -3.16
C CYS A 53 -8.72 -13.49 -2.18
N LYS A 54 -9.88 -14.06 -2.51
CA LYS A 54 -11.13 -13.90 -1.72
C LYS A 54 -11.01 -14.39 -0.28
N GLY A 55 -10.09 -15.31 0.00
CA GLY A 55 -9.84 -15.87 1.34
C GLY A 55 -8.73 -15.16 2.12
N LEU A 56 -7.99 -14.23 1.51
CA LEU A 56 -6.94 -13.48 2.19
C LEU A 56 -7.59 -12.43 3.10
N TRP A 57 -7.39 -12.59 4.40
CA TRP A 57 -7.95 -11.70 5.42
C TRP A 57 -6.89 -11.01 6.28
N ASP A 58 -5.65 -11.52 6.23
CA ASP A 58 -4.53 -11.05 7.05
C ASP A 58 -3.27 -10.81 6.19
N VAL A 59 -2.66 -9.64 6.36
CA VAL A 59 -1.38 -9.24 5.75
C VAL A 59 -0.29 -9.00 6.79
N SER A 60 -0.51 -9.40 8.05
CA SER A 60 0.41 -9.18 9.18
C SER A 60 1.81 -9.74 8.93
N ALA A 61 1.90 -10.98 8.44
CA ALA A 61 3.15 -11.61 8.13
C ALA A 61 3.93 -10.87 7.03
N LEU A 62 3.23 -10.38 6.00
CA LEU A 62 3.84 -9.56 4.96
C LEU A 62 4.36 -8.24 5.53
N GLY A 63 3.58 -7.57 6.37
CA GLY A 63 4.00 -6.34 7.05
C GLY A 63 5.27 -6.55 7.88
N SER A 64 5.33 -7.61 8.69
CA SER A 64 6.53 -7.98 9.45
C SER A 64 7.73 -8.29 8.56
N GLY A 65 7.52 -9.01 7.46
CA GLY A 65 8.57 -9.31 6.49
C GLY A 65 9.17 -8.07 5.84
N LEU A 66 8.31 -7.17 5.35
CA LEU A 66 8.72 -5.90 4.75
C LEU A 66 9.39 -4.96 5.76
N GLN A 67 8.98 -5.00 7.03
CA GLN A 67 9.67 -4.28 8.11
C GLN A 67 11.10 -4.81 8.33
N GLY A 68 11.33 -6.11 8.17
CA GLY A 68 12.66 -6.72 8.19
C GLY A 68 13.52 -6.32 6.97
N ALA A 69 12.90 -6.26 5.79
CA ALA A 69 13.54 -5.85 4.55
C ALA A 69 13.70 -4.32 4.40
N ALA A 70 14.23 -3.63 5.41
CA ALA A 70 14.25 -2.16 5.55
C ALA A 70 15.04 -1.34 4.48
N GLY A 71 15.42 -1.96 3.35
CA GLY A 71 16.13 -1.34 2.23
C GLY A 71 15.25 -1.03 1.01
N VAL A 72 13.94 -1.32 1.06
CA VAL A 72 13.06 -1.20 -0.12
C VAL A 72 12.89 0.25 -0.54
N GLN A 73 13.15 0.50 -1.82
CA GLN A 73 12.98 1.80 -2.48
C GLN A 73 11.74 1.82 -3.38
N GLN A 74 11.34 0.67 -3.92
CA GLN A 74 10.13 0.54 -4.74
C GLN A 74 9.25 -0.58 -4.20
N LEU A 75 8.05 -0.22 -3.79
CA LEU A 75 7.08 -1.15 -3.23
C LEU A 75 5.82 -1.14 -4.07
N ARG A 76 5.44 -2.31 -4.59
CA ARG A 76 4.16 -2.53 -5.27
C ARG A 76 3.39 -3.67 -4.62
N LEU A 77 2.24 -3.38 -4.05
CA LEU A 77 1.35 -4.37 -3.46
C LEU A 77 -0.02 -4.26 -4.12
N ASP A 78 -0.52 -5.35 -4.67
CA ASP A 78 -1.86 -5.43 -5.24
C ASP A 78 -2.69 -6.50 -4.54
N PHE A 79 -3.68 -6.04 -3.79
CA PHE A 79 -4.69 -6.81 -3.07
C PHE A 79 -6.09 -6.54 -3.63
N GLY A 80 -6.20 -6.09 -4.88
CA GLY A 80 -7.48 -5.82 -5.51
C GLY A 80 -8.43 -7.02 -5.41
N SER A 81 -9.70 -6.79 -5.07
CA SER A 81 -10.73 -7.81 -4.90
C SER A 81 -10.46 -8.87 -3.80
N CYS A 82 -9.58 -8.61 -2.83
CA CYS A 82 -9.42 -9.41 -1.62
C CYS A 82 -10.56 -9.13 -0.62
N ARG A 83 -11.76 -9.62 -0.90
CA ARG A 83 -13.00 -9.27 -0.17
C ARG A 83 -13.00 -9.63 1.33
N ALA A 84 -12.14 -10.55 1.76
CA ALA A 84 -11.99 -10.91 3.17
C ALA A 84 -10.99 -10.02 3.93
N LEU A 85 -10.22 -9.18 3.24
CA LEU A 85 -9.25 -8.26 3.83
C LEU A 85 -9.97 -7.08 4.49
N ILE A 86 -9.70 -6.88 5.77
CA ILE A 86 -10.34 -5.87 6.61
C ILE A 86 -9.29 -4.95 7.24
N ASP A 87 -8.15 -5.51 7.61
CA ASP A 87 -7.09 -4.83 8.34
C ASP A 87 -5.79 -4.85 7.54
N ILE A 88 -5.22 -3.66 7.35
CA ILE A 88 -3.92 -3.44 6.69
C ILE A 88 -2.94 -2.72 7.61
N SER A 89 -3.24 -2.64 8.92
CA SER A 89 -2.50 -1.88 9.92
C SER A 89 -1.03 -2.29 9.99
N ALA A 90 -0.73 -3.57 9.75
CA ALA A 90 0.62 -4.12 9.71
C ALA A 90 1.51 -3.50 8.61
N LEU A 91 0.93 -2.89 7.57
CA LEU A 91 1.70 -2.19 6.54
C LEU A 91 2.26 -0.85 7.03
N GLY A 92 1.67 -0.24 8.05
CA GLY A 92 2.15 1.04 8.60
C GLY A 92 3.60 0.97 9.10
N PRO A 93 3.93 0.08 10.05
CA PRO A 93 5.30 -0.13 10.51
C PRO A 93 6.27 -0.53 9.39
N ALA A 94 5.80 -1.32 8.42
CA ALA A 94 6.59 -1.73 7.26
C ALA A 94 7.00 -0.52 6.40
N LEU A 95 6.03 0.34 6.05
CA LEU A 95 6.30 1.58 5.31
C LEU A 95 7.22 2.51 6.09
N GLN A 96 7.02 2.64 7.40
CA GLN A 96 7.84 3.49 8.27
C GLN A 96 9.29 3.00 8.38
N ALA A 97 9.52 1.68 8.37
CA ALA A 97 10.85 1.10 8.43
C ALA A 97 11.64 1.33 7.13
N ASN A 98 10.95 1.35 5.99
CA ASN A 98 11.56 1.56 4.68
C ASN A 98 11.71 3.06 4.36
N ARG A 99 12.61 3.73 5.09
CA ARG A 99 12.84 5.18 4.96
C ARG A 99 13.35 5.62 3.58
N GLY A 100 13.90 4.67 2.81
CA GLY A 100 14.39 4.88 1.44
C GLY A 100 13.32 4.77 0.36
N LEU A 101 12.04 4.60 0.69
CA LEU A 101 10.97 4.49 -0.30
C LEU A 101 10.94 5.72 -1.22
N GLN A 102 11.02 5.46 -2.52
CA GLN A 102 10.91 6.43 -3.61
C GLN A 102 9.62 6.24 -4.41
N ARG A 103 9.15 4.99 -4.52
CA ARG A 103 7.91 4.64 -5.24
C ARG A 103 7.06 3.68 -4.41
N VAL A 104 5.81 4.05 -4.19
CA VAL A 104 4.84 3.22 -3.46
C VAL A 104 3.56 3.10 -4.28
N HIS A 105 3.19 1.87 -4.62
CA HIS A 105 1.98 1.54 -5.37
C HIS A 105 1.20 0.52 -4.54
N LEU A 106 0.09 0.95 -3.96
CA LEU A 106 -0.77 0.08 -3.15
C LEU A 106 -2.17 0.04 -3.76
N SER A 107 -2.63 -1.14 -4.13
CA SER A 107 -3.97 -1.39 -4.63
C SER A 107 -4.73 -2.27 -3.66
N PHE A 108 -5.86 -1.76 -3.17
CA PHE A 108 -6.86 -2.45 -2.37
C PHE A 108 -8.25 -2.30 -2.98
N ASN A 109 -8.32 -2.03 -4.29
CA ASN A 109 -9.57 -1.85 -4.99
C ASN A 109 -10.55 -2.99 -4.70
N SER A 110 -11.83 -2.70 -4.49
CA SER A 110 -12.88 -3.71 -4.22
C SER A 110 -12.66 -4.54 -2.95
N CYS A 111 -11.82 -4.09 -2.01
CA CYS A 111 -11.75 -4.61 -0.64
C CYS A 111 -12.87 -3.99 0.21
N LYS A 112 -14.13 -4.34 -0.08
CA LYS A 112 -15.34 -3.69 0.50
C LYS A 112 -15.42 -3.61 2.03
N ARG A 113 -14.62 -4.39 2.76
CA ARG A 113 -14.59 -4.39 4.24
C ARG A 113 -13.47 -3.52 4.81
N LEU A 114 -12.52 -3.11 3.98
CA LEU A 114 -11.47 -2.17 4.34
C LEU A 114 -12.07 -0.77 4.48
N HIS A 115 -11.86 -0.17 5.65
CA HIS A 115 -12.42 1.14 6.01
C HIS A 115 -11.40 2.06 6.68
N ASP A 116 -10.37 1.50 7.33
CA ASP A 116 -9.28 2.24 7.96
C ASP A 116 -7.98 2.11 7.14
N ILE A 117 -7.51 3.24 6.61
CA ILE A 117 -6.22 3.35 5.90
C ILE A 117 -5.22 4.22 6.67
N SER A 118 -5.53 4.57 7.91
CA SER A 118 -4.73 5.50 8.71
C SER A 118 -3.31 5.00 8.96
N ALA A 119 -3.12 3.68 8.99
CA ALA A 119 -1.80 3.06 9.08
C ALA A 119 -0.91 3.37 7.87
N ILE A 120 -1.47 3.45 6.66
CA ILE A 120 -0.73 3.84 5.46
C ILE A 120 -0.25 5.28 5.59
N GLY A 121 -1.15 6.21 5.96
CA GLY A 121 -0.79 7.61 6.20
C GLY A 121 0.31 7.75 7.26
N ARG A 122 0.15 7.12 8.43
CA ARG A 122 1.18 7.15 9.49
C ARG A 122 2.52 6.55 9.04
N GLY A 123 2.49 5.44 8.30
CA GLY A 123 3.69 4.77 7.82
C GLY A 123 4.49 5.60 6.80
N LEU A 124 3.79 6.26 5.88
CA LEU A 124 4.41 7.06 4.81
C LEU A 124 5.13 8.32 5.32
N ARG A 125 4.84 8.81 6.53
CA ARG A 125 5.62 9.92 7.14
C ARG A 125 7.10 9.61 7.30
N GLY A 126 7.47 8.32 7.31
CA GLY A 126 8.87 7.88 7.38
C GLY A 126 9.64 7.98 6.06
N SER A 127 9.01 8.39 4.96
CA SER A 127 9.57 8.30 3.60
C SER A 127 9.78 9.68 2.95
N PRO A 128 10.73 10.50 3.44
CA PRO A 128 10.95 11.86 2.92
C PRO A 128 11.47 11.91 1.47
N ALA A 129 11.97 10.77 0.95
CA ALA A 129 12.46 10.62 -0.41
C ALA A 129 11.38 10.15 -1.40
N LEU A 130 10.11 10.02 -0.97
CA LEU A 130 9.04 9.53 -1.82
C LEU A 130 8.77 10.49 -2.98
N GLN A 131 8.86 9.97 -4.21
CA GLN A 131 8.67 10.72 -5.45
C GLN A 131 7.37 10.32 -6.16
N GLU A 132 6.94 9.07 -5.99
CA GLU A 132 5.74 8.52 -6.60
C GLU A 132 4.89 7.78 -5.58
N LEU A 133 3.64 8.19 -5.47
CA LEU A 133 2.64 7.56 -4.63
C LEU A 133 1.39 7.28 -5.46
N GLN A 134 1.08 6.00 -5.60
CA GLN A 134 -0.15 5.52 -6.22
C GLN A 134 -0.93 4.69 -5.19
N LEU A 135 -2.14 5.14 -4.89
CA LEU A 135 -3.04 4.48 -3.95
C LEU A 135 -4.39 4.25 -4.62
N ASP A 136 -4.84 3.00 -4.66
CA ASP A 136 -6.17 2.65 -5.17
C ASP A 136 -6.98 1.96 -4.08
N PHE A 137 -7.99 2.66 -3.59
CA PHE A 137 -8.97 2.20 -2.63
C PHE A 137 -10.39 2.23 -3.21
N GLY A 138 -10.55 2.21 -4.53
CA GLY A 138 -11.88 2.24 -5.15
C GLY A 138 -12.77 1.10 -4.65
N VAL A 139 -14.07 1.36 -4.48
CA VAL A 139 -15.07 0.41 -3.96
C VAL A 139 -14.72 -0.15 -2.57
N CYS A 140 -14.01 0.61 -1.73
CA CYS A 140 -13.80 0.33 -0.31
C CYS A 140 -14.77 1.15 0.56
N ASP A 141 -14.87 0.84 1.86
CA ASP A 141 -15.68 1.60 2.83
C ASP A 141 -14.85 2.69 3.54
N ILE A 142 -13.98 3.39 2.80
CA ILE A 142 -13.08 4.40 3.37
C ILE A 142 -13.89 5.62 3.83
N ARG A 143 -13.63 6.08 5.06
CA ARG A 143 -14.33 7.23 5.66
C ARG A 143 -13.43 8.42 5.95
N ASP A 144 -12.19 8.14 6.36
CA ASP A 144 -11.26 9.15 6.86
C ASP A 144 -9.94 9.13 6.08
N LEU A 145 -9.58 10.30 5.54
CA LEU A 145 -8.32 10.54 4.84
C LEU A 145 -7.35 11.41 5.64
N SER A 146 -7.68 11.79 6.87
CA SER A 146 -6.90 12.75 7.67
C SER A 146 -5.45 12.32 7.82
N ALA A 147 -5.21 11.06 8.21
CA ALA A 147 -3.85 10.53 8.37
C ALA A 147 -3.05 10.55 7.06
N LEU A 148 -3.70 10.29 5.92
CA LEU A 148 -3.07 10.37 4.61
C LEU A 148 -2.78 11.83 4.23
N GLY A 149 -3.75 12.73 4.39
CA GLY A 149 -3.58 14.16 4.16
C GLY A 149 -2.42 14.75 4.95
N TYR A 150 -2.32 14.43 6.25
CA TYR A 150 -1.18 14.86 7.05
C TYR A 150 0.16 14.30 6.56
N ALA A 151 0.19 13.06 6.08
CA ALA A 151 1.41 12.48 5.55
C ALA A 151 1.84 13.17 4.25
N LEU A 152 0.89 13.45 3.36
CA LEU A 152 1.13 14.17 2.11
C LEU A 152 1.69 15.58 2.35
N SER A 153 1.27 16.26 3.43
CA SER A 153 1.81 17.58 3.80
C SER A 153 3.31 17.59 4.09
N ASP A 154 3.90 16.43 4.42
CA ASP A 154 5.33 16.30 4.70
C ASP A 154 6.14 15.85 3.46
N MET A 155 5.49 15.56 2.33
CA MET A 155 6.13 14.97 1.13
C MET A 155 6.65 16.01 0.14
N GLY A 156 7.62 16.83 0.56
CA GLY A 156 8.17 17.90 -0.28
C GLY A 156 8.87 17.44 -1.57
N GLN A 157 9.18 16.14 -1.72
CA GLN A 157 9.81 15.55 -2.90
C GLN A 157 8.83 14.84 -3.84
N LEU A 158 7.53 14.78 -3.52
CA LEU A 158 6.55 14.06 -4.32
C LEU A 158 6.35 14.74 -5.67
N GLN A 159 6.46 13.96 -6.74
CA GLN A 159 6.32 14.42 -8.13
C GLN A 159 5.09 13.82 -8.80
N HIS A 160 4.67 12.64 -8.36
CA HIS A 160 3.52 11.91 -8.88
C HIS A 160 2.62 11.47 -7.73
N LEU A 161 1.39 11.97 -7.72
CA LEU A 161 0.32 11.51 -6.84
C LEU A 161 -0.85 11.00 -7.67
N ALA A 162 -1.17 9.72 -7.50
CA ALA A 162 -2.41 9.12 -7.97
C ALA A 162 -3.19 8.56 -6.78
N LEU A 163 -4.40 9.03 -6.58
CA LEU A 163 -5.30 8.56 -5.52
C LEU A 163 -6.67 8.23 -6.14
N SER A 164 -7.02 6.95 -6.11
CA SER A 164 -8.32 6.44 -6.53
C SER A 164 -9.14 6.06 -5.30
N LEU A 165 -10.30 6.68 -5.18
CA LEU A 165 -11.31 6.50 -4.14
C LEU A 165 -12.69 6.33 -4.80
N TYR A 166 -12.76 5.93 -6.08
CA TYR A 166 -14.03 5.83 -6.79
C TYR A 166 -15.00 4.90 -6.08
N GLU A 167 -16.29 5.24 -6.04
CA GLU A 167 -17.33 4.44 -5.38
C GLU A 167 -17.06 4.15 -3.89
N CYS A 168 -16.26 4.98 -3.21
CA CYS A 168 -16.16 4.99 -1.75
C CYS A 168 -17.39 5.67 -1.15
N ALA A 169 -18.50 4.93 -1.04
CA ALA A 169 -19.81 5.48 -0.67
C ALA A 169 -19.86 6.18 0.70
N SER A 170 -18.97 5.80 1.63
CA SER A 170 -18.90 6.39 2.98
C SER A 170 -17.88 7.52 3.10
N LEU A 171 -17.17 7.89 2.03
CA LEU A 171 -16.20 8.98 2.04
C LEU A 171 -16.95 10.31 2.01
N CYS A 172 -16.82 11.11 3.07
CA CYS A 172 -17.51 12.40 3.21
C CYS A 172 -16.59 13.62 3.27
N ASP A 173 -15.27 13.43 3.49
CA ASP A 173 -14.31 14.54 3.58
C ASP A 173 -12.98 14.19 2.88
N VAL A 174 -12.60 15.04 1.92
CA VAL A 174 -11.31 14.98 1.19
C VAL A 174 -10.45 16.21 1.42
N SER A 175 -10.89 17.12 2.28
CA SER A 175 -10.24 18.41 2.55
C SER A 175 -8.82 18.26 3.09
N ALA A 176 -8.54 17.17 3.82
CA ALA A 176 -7.20 16.87 4.30
C ALA A 176 -6.20 16.65 3.15
N VAL A 177 -6.62 15.98 2.07
CA VAL A 177 -5.80 15.80 0.86
C VAL A 177 -5.66 17.14 0.14
N GLY A 178 -6.77 17.88 -0.04
CA GLY A 178 -6.76 19.19 -0.68
C GLY A 178 -5.82 20.20 0.00
N ARG A 179 -5.82 20.25 1.34
CA ARG A 179 -4.93 21.10 2.14
C ARG A 179 -3.45 20.71 2.06
N ALA A 180 -3.16 19.45 1.71
CA ALA A 180 -1.79 18.96 1.59
C ALA A 180 -1.16 19.29 0.21
N LEU A 181 -1.97 19.44 -0.84
CA LEU A 181 -1.48 19.70 -2.20
C LEU A 181 -0.51 20.90 -2.30
N PRO A 182 -0.76 22.06 -1.64
CA PRO A 182 0.17 23.18 -1.68
C PRO A 182 1.55 22.91 -1.06
N ALA A 183 1.68 21.88 -0.21
CA ALA A 183 2.94 21.53 0.43
C ALA A 183 3.88 20.70 -0.48
N MET A 184 3.44 20.35 -1.70
CA MET A 184 4.20 19.53 -2.65
C MET A 184 4.65 20.37 -3.85
N PRO A 185 5.69 21.23 -3.71
CA PRO A 185 6.13 22.13 -4.79
C PRO A 185 6.70 21.38 -6.01
N GLY A 186 7.08 20.11 -5.83
CA GLY A 186 7.58 19.24 -6.90
C GLY A 186 6.52 18.49 -7.68
N LEU A 187 5.24 18.60 -7.31
CA LEU A 187 4.16 17.80 -7.90
C LEU A 187 3.92 18.17 -9.37
N ARG A 188 4.10 17.19 -10.26
CA ARG A 188 3.96 17.34 -11.72
C ARG A 188 2.81 16.53 -12.29
N TYR A 189 2.45 15.46 -11.60
CA TYR A 189 1.32 14.61 -11.95
C TYR A 189 0.40 14.48 -10.75
N LEU A 190 -0.86 14.87 -10.96
CA LEU A 190 -1.93 14.74 -9.97
C LEU A 190 -3.12 14.06 -10.65
N GLN A 191 -3.50 12.90 -10.12
CA GLN A 191 -4.73 12.22 -10.48
C GLN A 191 -5.51 11.93 -9.20
N LEU A 192 -6.71 12.50 -9.10
CA LEU A 192 -7.66 12.23 -8.04
C LEU A 192 -8.93 11.68 -8.70
N CYS A 193 -9.30 10.44 -8.40
CA CYS A 193 -10.56 9.85 -8.85
C CYS A 193 -11.46 9.62 -7.64
N MET A 194 -12.55 10.38 -7.56
CA MET A 194 -13.53 10.36 -6.47
C MET A 194 -14.96 10.20 -7.03
N ASP A 195 -15.07 9.68 -8.25
CA ASP A 195 -16.35 9.50 -8.93
C ASP A 195 -17.22 8.54 -8.12
N PHE A 196 -18.53 8.83 -8.07
CA PHE A 196 -19.52 8.00 -7.37
C PHE A 196 -19.33 7.90 -5.84
N CYS A 197 -18.60 8.84 -5.21
CA CYS A 197 -18.57 9.01 -3.76
C CYS A 197 -19.82 9.76 -3.28
N GLY A 198 -20.92 9.04 -3.06
CA GLY A 198 -22.24 9.64 -2.78
C GLY A 198 -22.35 10.46 -1.48
N ALA A 199 -21.38 10.37 -0.57
CA ALA A 199 -21.35 11.14 0.68
C ALA A 199 -20.48 12.42 0.61
N LEU A 200 -19.75 12.65 -0.49
CA LEU A 200 -19.06 13.91 -0.71
C LEU A 200 -20.09 14.99 -1.06
N SER A 201 -20.20 16.01 -0.23
CA SER A 201 -20.92 17.24 -0.56
C SER A 201 -19.99 18.21 -1.30
N ASP A 202 -20.54 18.96 -2.25
CA ASP A 202 -19.86 20.05 -2.97
C ASP A 202 -19.28 21.14 -2.04
#